data_AF-A0A977IBF9-F1
#
_entry.id   AF-A0A977IBF9-F1
#
_cell.length_a   1.000
_cell.length_b   1.000
_cell.length_c   1.000
_cell.angle_alpha   90.00
_cell.angle_beta   90.00
_cell.angle_gamma   90.00
#
_symmetry.space_group_name_H-M   'P 1'
#
loop_
_entity.id
_entity.type
_entity.pdbx_description
1 polymer ?
#
loop_
_entity_poly.entity_id
_entity_poly.type
_entity_poly.pdbx_seq_one_letter_code
_entity_poly.pdbx_strand_id
1 'polypeptide(L)'
;MSCTLDDLRAAAGGGTLGVNLIPFSSLRSDATTAAGEVARRKNEAEIDTNTLKNQKESKLYDIKQLKEKIANEERVEETLRRKDDIDKWKKEIEENNARIREINEKMTKGLEALDRLAEARARLREIFDEAKSQLSDLRSNPERALGSNPSDEDKKKLEEYIRVILGEIEDEEKGHKQAEDELKTSRDKLKEILAKTE
;
A
#
# COMPACT_ATOMS: atom_id res chain seq x y z
N MET A 1 5.67 16.65 -26.94
CA MET A 1 4.52 16.73 -26.02
C MET A 1 4.06 18.16 -26.02
N SER A 2 2.80 18.44 -26.36
CA SER A 2 2.27 19.81 -26.35
C SER A 2 1.48 20.04 -25.06
N CYS A 3 1.87 21.05 -24.31
CA CYS A 3 1.14 21.59 -23.17
C CYS A 3 0.93 23.07 -23.47
N THR A 4 -0.31 23.55 -23.41
CA THR A 4 -0.67 24.94 -23.70
C THR A 4 -0.86 25.74 -22.41
N LEU A 5 -0.94 27.06 -22.53
CA LEU A 5 -1.29 27.91 -21.38
C LEU A 5 -2.68 27.56 -20.81
N ASP A 6 -3.62 27.13 -21.65
CA ASP A 6 -4.95 26.70 -21.21
C ASP A 6 -4.90 25.38 -20.44
N ASP A 7 -4.03 24.44 -20.84
CA ASP A 7 -3.80 23.19 -20.09
C ASP A 7 -3.22 23.49 -18.70
N LEU A 8 -2.27 24.41 -18.62
CA LEU A 8 -1.70 24.90 -17.35
C LEU A 8 -2.74 25.60 -16.48
N ARG A 9 -3.56 26.46 -17.08
CA ARG A 9 -4.65 27.15 -16.39
C ARG A 9 -5.66 26.16 -15.81
N ALA A 10 -6.02 25.13 -16.58
CA ALA A 10 -6.94 24.10 -16.13
C ALA A 10 -6.35 23.31 -14.96
N ALA A 11 -5.08 22.89 -15.06
CA ALA A 11 -4.39 22.16 -14.00
C ALA A 11 -4.16 23.00 -12.73
N ALA A 12 -3.92 24.31 -12.87
CA ALA A 12 -3.78 25.26 -11.76
C ALA A 12 -5.13 25.77 -11.21
N GLY A 13 -6.26 25.34 -11.80
CA GLY A 13 -7.59 25.76 -11.38
C GLY A 13 -7.87 25.33 -9.95
N GLY A 14 -8.40 26.23 -9.13
CA GLY A 14 -8.73 25.93 -7.73
C GLY A 14 -9.67 24.72 -7.63
N GLY A 15 -9.27 23.71 -6.85
CA GLY A 15 -10.01 22.45 -6.69
C GLY A 15 -9.55 21.31 -7.60
N THR A 16 -8.55 21.53 -8.46
CA THR A 16 -7.87 20.46 -9.19
C THR A 16 -6.98 19.67 -8.23
N LEU A 17 -7.10 18.35 -8.23
CA LEU A 17 -6.37 17.45 -7.32
C LEU A 17 -5.91 16.18 -8.04
N GLY A 18 -4.97 15.46 -7.42
CA GLY A 18 -4.42 14.21 -7.92
C GLY A 18 -3.89 14.31 -9.36
N VAL A 19 -4.24 13.33 -10.20
CA VAL A 19 -3.72 13.23 -11.57
C VAL A 19 -4.11 14.41 -12.48
N ASN A 20 -5.15 15.17 -12.13
CA ASN A 20 -5.60 16.31 -12.91
C ASN A 20 -4.66 17.52 -12.80
N LEU A 21 -3.74 17.52 -11.82
CA LEU A 21 -2.68 18.50 -11.69
C LEU A 21 -1.63 18.38 -12.82
N ILE A 22 -1.60 17.27 -13.55
CA ILE A 22 -0.63 17.04 -14.63
C ILE A 22 -1.19 17.66 -15.91
N PRO A 23 -0.61 18.76 -16.42
CA PRO A 23 -1.13 19.45 -17.61
C PRO A 23 -0.75 18.72 -18.92
N PHE A 24 0.22 17.80 -18.87
CA PHE A 24 0.67 17.04 -20.04
C PHE A 24 -0.27 15.87 -20.30
N SER A 25 -1.02 15.92 -21.40
CA SER A 25 -2.09 14.95 -21.70
C SER A 25 -1.64 13.49 -21.69
N SER A 26 -0.48 13.17 -22.28
CA SER A 26 0.08 11.82 -22.28
C SER A 26 0.42 11.36 -20.86
N LEU A 27 1.16 12.19 -20.12
CA LEU A 27 1.59 11.87 -18.77
C LEU A 27 0.41 11.77 -17.79
N ARG A 28 -0.62 12.59 -17.98
CA ARG A 28 -1.89 12.52 -17.22
C ARG A 28 -2.64 11.21 -17.51
N SER A 29 -2.61 10.72 -18.74
CA SER A 29 -3.20 9.42 -19.09
C SER A 29 -2.49 8.27 -18.36
N ASP A 30 -1.16 8.31 -18.34
CA ASP A 30 -0.34 7.33 -17.62
C ASP A 30 -0.60 7.41 -16.11
N ALA A 31 -0.65 8.62 -15.56
CA ALA A 31 -0.99 8.87 -14.16
C ALA A 31 -2.38 8.34 -13.80
N THR A 32 -3.37 8.56 -14.67
CA THR A 32 -4.75 8.07 -14.47
C THR A 32 -4.78 6.55 -14.39
N THR A 33 -4.02 5.87 -15.27
CA THR A 33 -3.89 4.42 -15.26
C THR A 33 -3.23 3.93 -13.97
N ALA A 34 -2.13 4.57 -13.56
CA ALA A 34 -1.43 4.25 -12.32
C ALA A 34 -2.30 4.50 -11.07
N ALA A 35 -3.05 5.60 -11.03
CA ALA A 35 -4.00 5.90 -9.95
C ALA A 35 -5.13 4.87 -9.87
N GLY A 36 -5.65 4.42 -11.03
CA GLY A 36 -6.61 3.32 -11.09
C GLY A 36 -6.04 2.01 -10.53
N GLU A 37 -4.78 1.71 -10.83
CA GLU A 37 -4.08 0.55 -10.24
C GLU A 37 -3.91 0.70 -8.73
N VAL A 38 -3.52 1.87 -8.22
CA VAL A 38 -3.44 2.15 -6.77
C VAL A 38 -4.80 1.90 -6.10
N ALA A 39 -5.89 2.40 -6.68
CA ALA A 39 -7.24 2.20 -6.14
C ALA A 39 -7.63 0.71 -6.11
N ARG A 40 -7.32 -0.04 -7.16
CA ARG A 40 -7.55 -1.49 -7.23
C ARG A 40 -6.75 -2.24 -6.17
N ARG A 41 -5.45 -1.96 -6.05
CA ARG A 41 -4.56 -2.61 -5.09
C ARG A 41 -4.89 -2.25 -3.64
N LYS A 42 -5.43 -1.06 -3.38
CA LYS A 42 -5.91 -0.66 -2.06
C LYS A 42 -6.99 -1.61 -1.55
N ASN A 43 -7.92 -1.99 -2.41
CA ASN A 43 -8.97 -2.95 -2.04
C ASN A 43 -8.43 -4.37 -1.85
N GLU A 44 -7.45 -4.79 -2.67
CA GLU A 44 -6.80 -6.11 -2.52
C GLU A 44 -5.97 -6.21 -1.23
N ALA A 45 -5.40 -5.10 -0.76
CA ALA A 45 -4.56 -5.02 0.43
C ALA A 45 -5.35 -4.84 1.74
N GLU A 46 -6.68 -4.75 1.68
CA GLU A 46 -7.52 -4.58 2.86
C GLU A 46 -7.59 -5.88 3.67
N ILE A 47 -6.89 -5.89 4.80
CA ILE A 47 -6.72 -7.10 5.61
C ILE A 47 -6.89 -6.77 7.08
N ASP A 48 -7.83 -7.47 7.71
CA ASP A 48 -8.04 -7.37 9.15
C ASP A 48 -6.93 -8.10 9.92
N THR A 49 -5.80 -7.41 10.03
CA THR A 49 -4.58 -7.89 10.68
C THR A 49 -4.83 -8.21 12.17
N ASN A 50 -5.72 -7.48 12.83
CA ASN A 50 -6.05 -7.70 14.25
C ASN A 50 -6.85 -9.00 14.43
N THR A 51 -7.85 -9.25 13.59
CA THR A 51 -8.61 -10.50 13.63
C THR A 51 -7.71 -11.70 13.36
N LEU A 52 -6.87 -11.64 12.32
CA LEU A 52 -5.94 -12.72 11.99
C LEU A 52 -4.91 -12.97 13.10
N LYS A 53 -4.39 -11.91 13.74
CA LYS A 53 -3.52 -12.01 14.91
C LYS A 53 -4.20 -12.74 16.07
N ASN A 54 -5.39 -12.28 16.46
CA ASN A 54 -6.12 -12.84 17.60
C ASN A 54 -6.48 -14.32 17.37
N GLN A 55 -6.88 -14.67 16.14
CA GLN A 55 -7.14 -16.06 15.76
C GLN A 55 -5.88 -16.94 15.89
N LYS A 56 -4.73 -16.46 15.40
CA LYS A 56 -3.46 -17.18 15.52
C LYS A 56 -3.03 -17.36 16.98
N GLU A 57 -3.06 -16.28 17.76
CA GLU A 57 -2.67 -16.30 19.18
C GLU A 57 -3.56 -17.22 20.02
N SER A 58 -4.88 -17.23 19.77
CA SER A 58 -5.80 -18.18 20.39
C SER A 58 -5.43 -19.63 20.09
N LYS A 59 -5.12 -19.95 18.83
CA LYS A 59 -4.79 -21.33 18.43
C LYS A 59 -3.44 -21.78 18.99
N LEU A 60 -2.45 -20.89 19.04
CA LEU A 60 -1.17 -21.16 19.71
C LEU A 60 -1.36 -21.43 21.20
N TYR A 61 -2.21 -20.65 21.87
CA TYR A 61 -2.55 -20.87 23.27
C TYR A 61 -3.23 -22.23 23.49
N ASP A 62 -4.20 -22.59 22.64
CA ASP A 62 -4.89 -23.89 22.71
C ASP A 62 -3.89 -25.06 22.60
N ILE A 63 -2.96 -25.01 21.64
CA ILE A 63 -1.96 -26.07 21.47
C ILE A 63 -1.06 -26.16 22.69
N LYS A 64 -0.61 -25.02 23.26
CA LYS A 64 0.22 -25.01 24.46
C LYS A 64 -0.46 -25.71 25.62
N GLN A 65 -1.74 -25.39 25.86
CA GLN A 65 -2.54 -26.02 26.92
C GLN A 65 -2.73 -27.52 26.68
N LEU A 66 -2.94 -27.95 25.45
CA LEU A 66 -3.06 -29.38 25.10
C LEU A 66 -1.73 -30.12 25.30
N LYS A 67 -0.59 -29.55 24.92
CA LYS A 67 0.74 -30.13 25.17
C LYS A 67 1.03 -30.29 26.66
N GLU A 68 0.70 -29.29 27.47
CA GLU A 68 0.84 -29.37 28.94
C GLU A 68 -0.04 -30.49 29.54
N LYS A 69 -1.28 -30.65 29.06
CA LYS A 69 -2.16 -31.75 29.48
C LYS A 69 -1.61 -33.13 29.11
N ILE A 70 -1.14 -33.30 27.86
CA ILE A 70 -0.52 -34.54 27.41
C ILE A 70 0.69 -34.88 28.30
N ALA A 71 1.58 -33.92 28.52
CA ALA A 71 2.78 -34.13 29.34
C ALA A 71 2.45 -34.50 30.80
N ASN A 72 1.38 -33.95 31.36
CA ASN A 72 0.93 -34.29 32.71
C ASN A 72 0.34 -35.70 32.78
N GLU A 73 -0.49 -36.11 31.83
CA GLU A 73 -1.09 -37.46 31.82
C GLU A 73 -0.07 -38.55 31.48
N GLU A 74 0.91 -38.27 30.59
CA GLU A 74 1.99 -39.22 30.29
C GLU A 74 2.91 -39.49 31.51
N ARG A 75 2.93 -38.60 32.52
CA ARG A 75 3.67 -38.83 33.78
C ARG A 75 2.94 -39.74 34.77
N VAL A 76 1.62 -39.97 34.62
CA VAL A 76 0.82 -40.75 35.56
C VAL A 76 0.43 -42.08 34.89
N GLU A 77 1.17 -43.14 35.20
CA GLU A 77 1.04 -44.54 34.72
C GLU A 77 -0.20 -44.86 33.84
N GLU A 78 0.07 -45.31 32.61
CA GLU A 78 -0.85 -45.39 31.47
C GLU A 78 -2.02 -46.38 31.71
N THR A 79 -3.24 -45.84 31.87
CA THR A 79 -4.48 -46.63 31.81
C THR A 79 -5.14 -46.43 30.43
N LEU A 80 -5.81 -47.44 29.88
CA LEU A 80 -6.41 -47.39 28.53
C LEU A 80 -7.32 -46.17 28.31
N ARG A 81 -8.05 -45.73 29.34
CA ARG A 81 -8.94 -44.55 29.25
C ARG A 81 -8.18 -43.23 29.07
N ARG A 82 -6.96 -43.12 29.62
CA ARG A 82 -6.09 -41.93 29.43
C ARG A 82 -5.47 -41.88 28.05
N LYS A 83 -5.28 -43.05 27.42
CA LYS A 83 -4.75 -43.15 26.07
C LYS A 83 -5.69 -42.56 25.02
N ASP A 84 -6.99 -42.85 25.13
CA ASP A 84 -8.02 -42.28 24.24
C ASP A 84 -8.07 -40.74 24.34
N ASP A 85 -7.93 -40.19 25.55
CA ASP A 85 -7.90 -38.74 25.79
C ASP A 85 -6.64 -38.09 25.20
N ILE A 86 -5.46 -38.72 25.36
CA ILE A 86 -4.21 -38.25 24.76
C ILE A 86 -4.29 -38.24 23.23
N ASP A 87 -4.82 -39.30 22.63
CA ASP A 87 -4.97 -39.39 21.17
C ASP A 87 -5.95 -38.33 20.64
N LYS A 88 -7.02 -38.05 21.39
CA LYS A 88 -7.94 -36.95 21.09
C LYS A 88 -7.23 -35.59 21.14
N TRP A 89 -6.45 -35.32 22.18
CA TRP A 89 -5.71 -34.06 22.29
C TRP A 89 -4.67 -33.90 21.19
N LYS A 90 -3.96 -34.97 20.81
CA LYS A 90 -3.02 -34.96 19.67
C LYS A 90 -3.74 -34.59 18.38
N LYS A 91 -4.94 -35.14 18.13
CA LYS A 91 -5.76 -34.76 16.98
C LYS A 91 -6.20 -33.28 17.02
N GLU A 92 -6.62 -32.78 18.18
CA GLU A 92 -6.97 -31.35 18.34
C GLU A 92 -5.77 -30.42 18.06
N ILE A 93 -4.55 -30.84 18.45
CA ILE A 93 -3.31 -30.14 18.10
C ILE A 93 -3.08 -30.11 16.58
N GLU A 94 -3.28 -31.23 15.88
CA GLU A 94 -3.17 -31.30 14.42
C GLU A 94 -4.16 -30.37 13.71
N GLU A 95 -5.42 -30.34 14.17
CA GLU A 95 -6.46 -29.46 13.65
C GLU A 95 -6.13 -27.97 13.89
N ASN A 96 -5.63 -27.62 15.08
CA ASN A 96 -5.21 -26.25 15.38
C ASN A 96 -3.99 -25.84 14.55
N ASN A 97 -3.03 -26.74 14.34
CA ASN A 97 -1.90 -26.50 13.45
C ASN A 97 -2.34 -26.27 11.99
N ALA A 98 -3.31 -27.05 11.50
CA ALA A 98 -3.88 -26.84 10.16
C ALA A 98 -4.51 -25.45 10.03
N ARG A 99 -5.31 -25.03 11.02
CA ARG A 99 -5.90 -23.67 11.06
C ARG A 99 -4.84 -22.57 11.11
N ILE A 100 -3.75 -22.76 11.87
CA ILE A 100 -2.63 -21.81 11.89
C ILE A 100 -1.98 -21.69 10.51
N ARG A 101 -1.81 -22.80 9.77
CA ARG A 101 -1.30 -22.75 8.39
C ARG A 101 -2.21 -21.94 7.47
N GLU A 102 -3.52 -22.17 7.52
CA GLU A 102 -4.49 -21.38 6.74
C GLU A 102 -4.45 -19.88 7.08
N ILE A 103 -4.32 -19.54 8.36
CA ILE A 103 -4.17 -18.15 8.82
C ILE A 103 -2.86 -17.55 8.28
N ASN A 104 -1.74 -18.28 8.37
CA ASN A 104 -0.45 -17.84 7.85
C ASN A 104 -0.52 -17.62 6.33
N GLU A 105 -1.16 -18.52 5.57
CA GLU A 105 -1.35 -18.33 4.12
C GLU A 105 -2.13 -17.06 3.77
N LYS A 106 -3.20 -16.75 4.53
CA LYS A 106 -3.94 -15.49 4.37
C LYS A 106 -3.06 -14.27 4.65
N MET A 107 -2.26 -14.32 5.72
CA MET A 107 -1.31 -13.24 6.04
C MET A 107 -0.23 -13.09 4.96
N THR A 108 0.30 -14.19 4.41
CA THR A 108 1.29 -14.17 3.32
C THR A 108 0.73 -13.53 2.05
N LYS A 109 -0.47 -13.94 1.62
CA LYS A 109 -1.17 -13.28 0.50
C LYS A 109 -1.37 -11.79 0.77
N GLY A 110 -1.56 -11.44 2.03
CA GLY A 110 -1.67 -10.07 2.45
C GLY A 110 -0.42 -9.23 2.37
N LEU A 111 0.71 -9.81 2.74
CA LEU A 111 2.01 -9.18 2.52
C LEU A 111 2.25 -8.90 1.04
N GLU A 112 1.95 -9.87 0.17
CA GLU A 112 2.07 -9.68 -1.28
C GLU A 112 1.16 -8.55 -1.80
N ALA A 113 -0.07 -8.44 -1.27
CA ALA A 113 -0.99 -7.38 -1.65
C ALA A 113 -0.49 -5.99 -1.22
N LEU A 114 0.07 -5.88 -0.01
CA LEU A 114 0.69 -4.66 0.49
C LEU A 114 1.91 -4.25 -0.36
N ASP A 115 2.77 -5.21 -0.72
CA ASP A 115 3.96 -4.94 -1.54
C ASP A 115 3.54 -4.45 -2.95
N ARG A 116 2.54 -5.07 -3.58
CA ARG A 116 2.00 -4.62 -4.88
C ARG A 116 1.37 -3.22 -4.82
N LEU A 117 0.72 -2.88 -3.71
CA LEU A 117 0.19 -1.54 -3.50
C LEU A 117 1.30 -0.51 -3.33
N ALA A 118 2.37 -0.85 -2.60
CA ALA A 118 3.54 0.02 -2.46
C ALA A 118 4.22 0.28 -3.82
N GLU A 119 4.37 -0.76 -4.66
CA GLU A 119 4.89 -0.62 -6.03
C GLU A 119 3.99 0.29 -6.89
N ALA A 120 2.67 0.13 -6.81
CA ALA A 120 1.74 0.97 -7.56
C ALA A 120 1.82 2.45 -7.14
N ARG A 121 1.98 2.72 -5.84
CA ARG A 121 2.18 4.09 -5.32
C ARG A 121 3.52 4.69 -5.78
N ALA A 122 4.59 3.90 -5.75
CA ALA A 122 5.90 4.34 -6.23
C ALA A 122 5.86 4.74 -7.71
N ARG A 123 5.20 3.94 -8.56
CA ARG A 123 5.03 4.27 -9.99
C ARG A 123 4.25 5.56 -10.20
N LEU A 124 3.17 5.78 -9.43
CA LEU A 124 2.41 7.03 -9.51
C LEU A 124 3.27 8.23 -9.10
N ARG A 125 4.11 8.10 -8.07
CA ARG A 125 5.06 9.14 -7.67
C ARG A 125 6.09 9.44 -8.76
N GLU A 126 6.64 8.42 -9.42
CA GLU A 126 7.58 8.61 -10.54
C GLU A 126 6.97 9.46 -11.67
N ILE A 127 5.67 9.28 -11.93
CA ILE A 127 4.94 10.08 -12.93
C ILE A 127 4.79 11.54 -12.47
N PHE A 128 4.53 11.78 -11.18
CA PHE A 128 4.54 13.14 -10.62
C PHE A 128 5.94 13.78 -10.67
N ASP A 129 7.00 13.02 -10.38
CA ASP A 129 8.39 13.47 -10.53
C ASP A 129 8.71 13.86 -11.99
N GLU A 130 8.23 13.08 -12.96
CA GLU A 130 8.34 13.43 -14.38
C GLU A 130 7.54 14.71 -14.72
N ALA A 131 6.34 14.87 -14.18
CA ALA A 131 5.53 16.06 -14.39
C ALA A 131 6.23 17.33 -13.87
N LYS A 132 6.83 17.26 -12.66
CA LYS A 132 7.64 18.36 -12.10
C LYS A 132 8.84 18.69 -12.99
N SER A 133 9.51 17.67 -13.53
CA SER A 133 10.63 17.86 -14.46
C SER A 133 10.19 18.59 -15.74
N GLN A 134 9.07 18.17 -16.35
CA GLN A 134 8.52 18.82 -17.55
C GLN A 134 8.02 20.26 -17.25
N LEU A 135 7.46 20.51 -16.06
CA LEU A 135 7.08 21.86 -15.62
C LEU A 135 8.31 22.77 -15.44
N SER A 136 9.40 22.24 -14.88
CA SER A 136 10.66 22.98 -14.73
C SER A 136 11.29 23.33 -16.09
N ASP A 137 11.23 22.41 -17.04
CA ASP A 137 11.64 22.64 -18.42
C ASP A 137 10.77 23.69 -19.12
N LEU A 138 9.44 23.65 -18.94
CA LEU A 138 8.52 24.68 -19.46
C LEU A 138 8.79 26.06 -18.87
N ARG A 139 9.13 26.16 -17.57
CA ARG A 139 9.50 27.42 -16.94
C ARG A 139 10.78 28.01 -17.54
N SER A 140 11.71 27.13 -17.94
CA SER A 140 12.98 27.52 -18.56
C SER A 140 12.85 27.81 -20.05
N ASN A 141 11.83 27.25 -20.71
CA ASN A 141 11.55 27.39 -22.14
C ASN A 141 10.06 27.72 -22.39
N PRO A 142 9.58 28.92 -22.01
CA PRO A 142 8.16 29.27 -22.10
C PRO A 142 7.59 29.18 -23.52
N GLU A 143 8.44 29.33 -24.54
CA GLU A 143 8.07 29.24 -25.95
C GLU A 143 7.45 27.88 -26.32
N ARG A 144 7.76 26.83 -25.56
CA ARG A 144 7.19 25.48 -25.76
C ARG A 144 5.69 25.42 -25.47
N ALA A 145 5.18 26.29 -24.59
CA ALA A 145 3.76 26.37 -24.26
C ALA A 145 3.08 27.62 -24.83
N LEU A 146 3.84 28.69 -25.09
CA LEU A 146 3.32 30.00 -25.47
C LEU A 146 3.59 30.36 -26.95
N GLY A 147 4.38 29.56 -27.67
CA GLY A 147 4.82 29.88 -29.03
C GLY A 147 5.99 30.86 -29.07
N SER A 148 6.41 31.26 -30.27
CA SER A 148 7.55 32.16 -30.46
C SER A 148 7.27 33.58 -29.97
N ASN A 149 8.26 34.20 -29.31
CA ASN A 149 8.18 35.56 -28.75
C ASN A 149 6.97 35.81 -27.82
N PRO A 150 6.81 35.03 -26.74
CA PRO A 150 5.69 35.21 -25.84
C PRO A 150 5.78 36.52 -25.07
N SER A 151 4.63 37.13 -24.79
CA SER A 151 4.53 38.37 -24.03
C SER A 151 5.01 38.18 -22.59
N ASP A 152 5.47 39.25 -21.94
CA ASP A 152 5.85 39.20 -20.52
C ASP A 152 4.65 38.87 -19.61
N GLU A 153 3.43 39.21 -20.03
CA GLU A 153 2.21 38.86 -19.29
C GLU A 153 1.92 37.35 -19.36
N ASP A 154 2.08 36.73 -20.53
CA ASP A 154 1.87 35.29 -20.70
C ASP A 154 2.95 34.48 -19.97
N LYS A 155 4.19 34.96 -19.97
CA LYS A 155 5.28 34.36 -19.17
C LYS A 155 4.96 34.40 -17.67
N LYS A 156 4.43 35.52 -17.17
CA LYS A 156 4.00 35.64 -15.75
C LYS A 156 2.86 34.68 -15.42
N LYS A 157 1.85 34.57 -16.28
CA LYS A 157 0.73 33.62 -16.10
C LYS A 157 1.22 32.17 -16.09
N LEU A 158 2.09 31.81 -17.03
CA LEU A 158 2.73 30.50 -17.09
C LEU A 158 3.50 30.20 -15.79
N GLU A 159 4.31 31.15 -15.32
CA GLU A 159 5.07 30.98 -14.08
C GLU A 159 4.15 30.82 -12.86
N GLU A 160 3.07 31.59 -12.78
CA GLU A 160 2.07 31.48 -11.73
C GLU A 160 1.38 30.12 -11.74
N TYR A 161 0.91 29.65 -12.89
CA TYR A 161 0.27 28.34 -13.02
C TYR A 161 1.22 27.20 -12.67
N ILE A 162 2.46 27.24 -13.18
CA ILE A 162 3.48 26.25 -12.82
C ILE A 162 3.72 26.24 -11.31
N ARG A 163 3.83 27.41 -10.66
CA ARG A 163 4.03 27.49 -9.22
C ARG A 163 2.89 26.84 -8.44
N VAL A 164 1.64 27.10 -8.83
CA VAL A 164 0.45 26.50 -8.20
C VAL A 164 0.48 24.98 -8.38
N ILE A 165 0.66 24.51 -9.61
CA ILE A 165 0.70 23.07 -9.93
C ILE A 165 1.79 22.35 -9.13
N LEU A 166 3.01 22.92 -9.08
CA LEU A 166 4.12 22.33 -8.33
C LEU A 166 3.80 22.21 -6.84
N GLY A 167 3.20 23.26 -6.23
CA GLY A 167 2.80 23.22 -4.83
C GLY A 167 1.79 22.12 -4.53
N GLU A 168 0.76 21.98 -5.36
CA GLU A 168 -0.26 20.94 -5.21
C GLU A 168 0.31 19.52 -5.43
N ILE A 169 1.21 19.35 -6.42
CA ILE A 169 1.91 18.07 -6.63
C ILE A 169 2.77 17.70 -5.42
N GLU A 170 3.49 18.66 -4.83
CA GLU A 170 4.28 18.42 -3.63
C GLU A 170 3.42 17.98 -2.44
N ASP A 171 2.21 18.51 -2.30
CA ASP A 171 1.28 18.12 -1.25
C ASP A 171 0.68 16.72 -1.50
N GLU A 172 0.30 16.38 -2.73
CA GLU A 172 -0.10 15.02 -3.12
C GLU A 172 1.02 14.00 -2.84
N GLU A 173 2.26 14.32 -3.19
CA GLU A 173 3.42 13.46 -2.93
C GLU A 173 3.65 13.21 -1.44
N LYS A 174 3.44 14.22 -0.58
CA LYS A 174 3.48 14.04 0.88
C LYS A 174 2.41 13.04 1.31
N GLY A 175 1.19 13.15 0.80
CA GLY A 175 0.11 12.19 1.08
C GLY A 175 0.45 10.78 0.62
N HIS A 176 1.06 10.62 -0.57
CA HIS A 176 1.50 9.32 -1.07
C HIS A 176 2.61 8.71 -0.20
N LYS A 177 3.60 9.51 0.23
CA LYS A 177 4.69 9.06 1.12
C LYS A 177 4.17 8.62 2.48
N GLN A 178 3.26 9.40 3.09
CA GLN A 178 2.62 9.04 4.36
C GLN A 178 1.90 7.68 4.25
N ALA A 179 1.14 7.49 3.18
CA ALA A 179 0.48 6.21 2.94
C ALA A 179 1.47 5.06 2.70
N GLU A 180 2.61 5.28 2.04
CA GLU A 180 3.68 4.29 1.90
C GLU A 180 4.28 3.89 3.26
N ASP A 181 4.49 4.85 4.17
CA ASP A 181 4.97 4.60 5.53
C ASP A 181 3.97 3.79 6.37
N GLU A 182 2.67 4.07 6.23
CA GLU A 182 1.60 3.27 6.83
C GLU A 182 1.57 1.83 6.31
N LEU A 183 1.78 1.64 5.00
CA LEU A 183 1.88 0.32 4.39
C LEU A 183 3.09 -0.46 4.92
N LYS A 184 4.24 0.20 5.03
CA LYS A 184 5.45 -0.38 5.62
C LYS A 184 5.21 -0.83 7.05
N THR A 185 4.58 0.02 7.85
CA THR A 185 4.21 -0.30 9.24
C THR A 185 3.28 -1.52 9.31
N SER A 186 2.27 -1.57 8.44
CA SER A 186 1.31 -2.68 8.37
C SER A 186 1.98 -3.99 7.96
N ARG A 187 2.88 -3.93 6.98
CA ARG A 187 3.68 -5.05 6.52
C ARG A 187 4.57 -5.60 7.63
N ASP A 188 5.25 -4.72 8.36
CA ASP A 188 6.17 -5.12 9.42
C ASP A 188 5.40 -5.77 10.59
N LYS A 189 4.21 -5.26 10.93
CA LYS A 189 3.29 -5.92 11.89
C LYS A 189 2.86 -7.31 11.43
N LEU A 190 2.48 -7.49 10.16
CA LEU A 190 2.11 -8.80 9.62
C LEU A 190 3.28 -9.79 9.66
N LYS A 191 4.50 -9.34 9.34
CA LYS A 191 5.71 -10.16 9.44
C LYS A 191 5.98 -10.60 10.89
N GLU A 192 5.81 -9.70 11.85
CA GLU A 192 5.95 -10.04 13.28
C GLU A 192 4.94 -11.13 13.69
N ILE A 193 3.68 -10.99 13.29
CA ILE A 193 2.64 -11.97 13.61
C ILE A 193 2.94 -13.32 12.92
N LEU A 194 3.38 -13.31 11.67
CA LEU A 194 3.78 -14.53 10.95
C LEU A 194 4.94 -15.26 11.62
N ALA A 195 5.93 -14.51 12.12
CA ALA A 195 7.10 -15.06 12.80
C ALA A 195 6.77 -15.73 14.15
N LYS A 196 5.61 -15.41 14.77
CA LYS A 196 5.17 -16.10 15.98
C LYS A 196 4.90 -17.57 15.70
N THR A 197 5.67 -18.43 16.35
CA THR A 197 5.45 -19.87 16.44
C THR A 197 5.23 -20.26 17.90
N GLU A 198 4.74 -21.47 18.10
CA GLU A 198 4.61 -22.08 19.43
C GLU A 198 5.94 -22.62 19.96
#